data_AF-A0A368X799-F1
#
_entry.id   AF-A0A368X799-F1
#
_cell.length_a   1.000
_cell.length_b   1.000
_cell.length_c   1.000
_cell.angle_alpha   90.00
_cell.angle_beta   90.00
_cell.angle_gamma   90.00
#
_symmetry.space_group_name_H-M   'P 1'
#
loop_
_entity.id
_entity.type
_entity.pdbx_description
1 polymer ?
#
loop_
_entity_poly.entity_id
_entity_poly.type
_entity_poly.pdbx_seq_one_letter_code
_entity_poly.pdbx_strand_id
1 'polypeptide(L)'
;MDEIQWNIQEVKHFKKKQLVQYNLVMLLLFVLFGYFIENGNPPLLIGGFCVLLWILVSITFYALKTGRPIGTKTTRMVQEFDRNRLGEKRWKQRKMTEAIIMSVISILITVSVFVKDFNSVRLDFPISAFPFIGAWIGYNIGEIIRMNNL
;
A
#
# COMPACT_ATOMS: atom_id res chain seq x y z
N MET A 1 -6.88 22.83 26.59
CA MET A 1 -6.86 22.02 25.35
C MET A 1 -5.45 22.17 24.83
N ASP A 2 -4.57 21.26 25.25
CA ASP A 2 -3.15 21.40 24.94
C ASP A 2 -2.96 21.10 23.46
N GLU A 3 -2.83 22.15 22.65
CA GLU A 3 -2.45 22.01 21.25
C GLU A 3 -1.04 21.41 21.23
N ILE A 4 -0.95 20.10 20.95
CA ILE A 4 0.32 19.44 20.66
C ILE A 4 0.92 20.18 19.46
N GLN A 5 1.90 21.04 19.74
CA GLN A 5 2.58 21.82 18.72
C GLN A 5 3.50 20.87 17.94
N TRP A 6 2.97 20.27 16.88
CA TRP A 6 3.70 19.33 16.05
C TRP A 6 4.88 20.01 15.36
N ASN A 7 6.08 19.45 15.50
CA ASN A 7 7.23 19.88 14.71
C ASN A 7 7.05 19.42 13.26
N ILE A 8 6.62 20.34 12.38
CA ILE A 8 6.36 20.06 10.96
C ILE A 8 7.60 19.49 10.25
N GLN A 9 8.80 19.92 10.63
CA GLN A 9 10.03 19.42 10.02
C GLN A 9 10.30 17.95 10.40
N GLU A 10 9.98 17.58 11.64
CA GLU A 10 10.08 16.20 12.11
C GLU A 10 9.05 15.30 11.42
N VAL A 11 7.81 15.78 11.26
CA VAL A 11 6.76 15.07 10.51
C VAL A 11 7.15 14.86 9.05
N LYS A 12 7.71 15.90 8.38
CA LYS A 12 8.25 15.78 7.02
C LYS A 12 9.36 14.73 6.94
N HIS A 13 10.25 14.69 7.92
CA HIS A 13 11.31 13.66 7.98
C HIS A 13 10.72 12.25 8.09
N PHE A 14 9.73 12.04 8.95
CA PHE A 14 9.06 10.74 9.10
C PHE A 14 8.29 10.32 7.83
N LYS A 15 7.57 11.24 7.18
CA LYS A 15 6.90 10.96 5.90
C LYS A 15 7.90 10.60 4.81
N LYS A 16 9.03 11.30 4.73
CA LYS A 16 10.10 10.97 3.77
C LYS A 16 10.69 9.58 4.03
N LYS A 17 10.94 9.23 5.29
CA LYS A 17 11.41 7.89 5.67
C LYS A 17 10.42 6.80 5.28
N GLN A 18 9.13 7.03 5.51
CA GLN A 18 8.06 6.12 5.11
C GLN A 18 7.98 5.96 3.58
N LEU A 19 8.14 7.05 2.83
CA LEU A 19 8.18 7.02 1.36
C LEU A 19 9.36 6.20 0.83
N VAL A 20 10.54 6.34 1.42
CA VAL A 20 11.73 5.53 1.07
C VAL A 20 11.48 4.05 1.35
N GLN A 21 10.91 3.70 2.51
CA GLN A 21 10.55 2.31 2.82
C GLN A 21 9.56 1.74 1.82
N TYR A 22 8.53 2.50 1.46
CA TYR A 22 7.55 2.09 0.45
C TYR A 22 8.20 1.85 -0.92
N ASN A 23 9.07 2.76 -1.37
CA ASN A 23 9.79 2.61 -2.63
C ASN A 23 10.69 1.37 -2.63
N LEU A 24 11.36 1.07 -1.52
CA LEU A 24 12.21 -0.11 -1.40
C LEU A 24 11.37 -1.40 -1.49
N VAL A 25 10.21 -1.45 -0.82
CA VAL A 25 9.28 -2.58 -0.92
C VAL A 25 8.74 -2.72 -2.35
N MET A 26 8.34 -1.62 -3.00
CA MET A 26 7.86 -1.64 -4.38
C MET A 26 8.92 -2.13 -5.37
N LEU A 27 10.16 -1.70 -5.20
CA LEU A 27 11.28 -2.15 -6.02
C LEU A 27 11.58 -3.64 -5.79
N LEU A 28 11.55 -4.11 -4.54
CA LEU A 28 11.69 -5.53 -4.22
C LEU A 28 10.59 -6.35 -4.88
N LEU A 29 9.32 -5.91 -4.77
CA LEU A 29 8.20 -6.57 -5.45
C LEU A 29 8.44 -6.61 -6.96
N PHE A 30 8.82 -5.48 -7.58
CA PHE A 30 9.08 -5.42 -9.02
C PHE A 30 10.13 -6.44 -9.48
N VAL A 31 11.25 -6.55 -8.75
CA VAL A 31 12.31 -7.53 -9.04
C VAL A 31 11.80 -8.97 -8.86
N LEU A 32 11.04 -9.26 -7.80
CA LEU A 32 10.44 -10.58 -7.59
C LEU A 32 9.47 -10.93 -8.73
N PHE A 33 8.61 -9.99 -9.13
CA PHE A 33 7.73 -10.17 -10.28
C PHE A 33 8.49 -10.54 -11.55
N GLY A 34 9.57 -9.81 -11.88
CA GLY A 34 10.43 -10.14 -13.02
C GLY A 34 11.03 -11.55 -12.92
N TYR A 35 11.64 -11.87 -11.77
CA TYR A 35 12.30 -13.16 -11.54
C TYR A 35 11.35 -14.36 -11.66
N PHE A 36 10.16 -14.29 -11.05
CA PHE A 36 9.21 -15.40 -11.06
C PHE A 36 8.50 -15.58 -12.41
N ILE A 37 8.35 -14.51 -13.18
CA ILE A 37 7.85 -14.58 -14.57
C ILE A 37 8.87 -15.31 -15.44
N GLU A 38 10.16 -14.95 -15.35
CA GLU A 38 11.21 -15.60 -16.15
C GLU A 38 11.45 -17.07 -15.79
N ASN A 39 11.35 -17.43 -14.51
CA ASN A 39 11.57 -18.80 -14.04
C ASN A 39 10.35 -19.72 -14.15
N GLY A 40 9.26 -19.27 -14.78
CA GLY A 40 8.12 -20.15 -15.07
C GLY A 40 7.33 -20.64 -13.84
N ASN A 41 7.46 -19.97 -12.69
CA ASN A 41 6.68 -20.26 -11.48
C ASN A 41 5.63 -19.18 -11.10
N PRO A 42 4.76 -18.71 -12.03
CA PRO A 42 3.73 -17.72 -11.71
C PRO A 42 2.77 -18.07 -10.56
N PRO A 43 2.31 -19.33 -10.39
CA PRO A 43 1.33 -19.65 -9.34
C PRO A 43 1.82 -19.33 -7.93
N LEU A 44 3.10 -19.59 -7.63
CA LEU A 44 3.71 -19.27 -6.34
C LEU A 44 3.73 -17.77 -6.07
N LEU A 45 4.08 -16.97 -7.09
CA LEU A 45 4.10 -15.52 -6.96
C LEU A 45 2.69 -14.96 -6.77
N ILE A 46 1.72 -15.40 -7.58
CA ILE A 46 0.36 -14.86 -7.53
C ILE A 46 -0.31 -15.29 -6.22
N GLY A 47 -0.12 -16.53 -5.78
CA GLY A 47 -0.59 -17.01 -4.49
C GLY A 47 0.03 -16.25 -3.32
N GLY A 48 1.36 -16.03 -3.34
CA GLY A 48 2.06 -15.24 -2.33
C GLY A 48 1.57 -13.79 -2.26
N PHE A 49 1.40 -13.14 -3.41
CA PHE A 49 0.86 -11.78 -3.50
C PHE A 49 -0.58 -11.71 -2.99
N CYS A 50 -1.41 -12.71 -3.28
CA CYS A 50 -2.77 -12.81 -2.78
C CYS A 50 -2.81 -12.90 -1.25
N VAL A 51 -1.95 -13.73 -0.64
CA VAL A 51 -1.83 -13.83 0.83
C VAL A 51 -1.40 -12.50 1.43
N LEU A 52 -0.39 -11.83 0.85
CA LEU A 52 0.06 -10.52 1.29
C LEU A 52 -1.05 -9.46 1.25
N LEU A 53 -1.85 -9.42 0.18
CA LEU A 53 -2.99 -8.52 0.08
C LEU A 53 -4.02 -8.76 1.18
N TRP A 54 -4.35 -10.02 1.47
CA TRP A 54 -5.28 -10.37 2.55
C TRP A 54 -4.75 -9.99 3.93
N ILE A 55 -3.44 -10.12 4.17
CA ILE A 55 -2.79 -9.64 5.40
C ILE A 55 -2.96 -8.11 5.50
N LEU A 56 -2.72 -7.36 4.42
CA LEU A 56 -2.87 -5.90 4.42
C LEU A 56 -4.31 -5.44 4.65
N VAL A 57 -5.29 -6.09 4.01
CA VAL A 57 -6.72 -5.85 4.24
C VAL A 57 -7.06 -6.11 5.71
N SER A 58 -6.59 -7.22 6.27
CA SER A 58 -6.85 -7.60 7.67
C SER A 58 -6.26 -6.58 8.66
N ILE A 59 -5.02 -6.14 8.44
CA ILE A 59 -4.37 -5.09 9.25
C ILE A 59 -5.15 -3.79 9.17
N THR A 60 -5.60 -3.40 7.98
CA THR A 60 -6.35 -2.15 7.77
C THR A 60 -7.71 -2.21 8.45
N PHE A 61 -8.41 -3.33 8.34
CA PHE A 61 -9.70 -3.55 8.98
C PHE A 61 -9.57 -3.56 10.51
N TYR A 62 -8.52 -4.19 11.03
CA TYR A 62 -8.20 -4.14 12.47
C TYR A 62 -7.95 -2.70 12.93
N ALA A 63 -7.15 -1.93 12.18
CA ALA A 63 -6.86 -0.54 12.52
C ALA A 63 -8.12 0.34 12.51
N LEU A 64 -9.04 0.11 11.55
CA LEU A 64 -10.33 0.78 11.48
C LEU A 64 -11.24 0.43 12.67
N LYS A 65 -11.27 -0.85 13.07
CA LYS A 65 -12.12 -1.32 14.19
C LYS A 65 -11.60 -0.86 15.55
N THR A 66 -10.29 -0.94 15.76
CA THR A 66 -9.66 -0.63 17.05
C THR A 66 -9.27 0.84 17.19
N GLY A 67 -9.22 1.59 16.08
CA GLY A 67 -8.69 2.95 16.04
C GLY A 67 -7.20 3.04 16.36
N ARG A 68 -6.50 1.90 16.47
CA ARG A 68 -5.09 1.82 16.84
C ARG A 68 -4.25 1.47 15.60
N PRO A 69 -3.30 2.34 15.22
CA PRO A 69 -2.43 2.06 14.10
C PRO A 69 -1.46 0.90 14.41
N ILE A 70 -1.53 -0.16 13.62
CA ILE A 70 -0.49 -1.21 13.58
C ILE A 70 0.64 -0.71 12.68
N GLY A 71 1.88 -0.76 13.16
CA GLY A 71 3.05 -0.38 12.36
C GLY A 71 4.23 0.07 13.21
N THR A 72 5.26 0.54 12.52
CA THR A 72 6.46 1.10 13.16
C THR A 72 6.13 2.41 13.89
N LYS A 73 7.01 2.85 14.81
CA LYS A 73 6.89 4.15 15.49
C LYS A 73 6.68 5.30 14.49
N THR A 74 7.39 5.25 13.35
CA THR A 74 7.25 6.22 12.25
C THR A 74 5.83 6.22 11.67
N THR A 75 5.28 5.04 11.35
CA THR A 75 3.93 4.92 10.79
C THR A 75 2.86 5.40 11.77
N ARG A 76 3.01 5.09 13.07
CA ARG A 76 2.06 5.54 14.09
C ARG A 76 2.04 7.05 14.23
N MET A 77 3.20 7.69 14.33
CA MET A 77 3.32 9.15 14.43
C MET A 77 2.75 9.87 13.21
N VAL A 78 3.01 9.36 12.00
CA VAL A 78 2.46 9.93 10.76
C VAL A 78 0.93 9.81 10.73
N GLN A 79 0.38 8.65 11.13
CA GLN A 79 -1.08 8.45 11.14
C GLN A 79 -1.78 9.30 12.20
N GLU A 80 -1.17 9.49 13.37
CA GLU A 80 -1.70 10.34 14.44
C GLU A 80 -1.69 11.81 14.03
N PHE A 81 -0.60 12.27 13.42
CA PHE A 81 -0.53 13.60 12.82
C PHE A 81 -1.61 13.81 11.75
N ASP A 82 -1.77 12.88 10.81
CA ASP A 82 -2.79 12.98 9.76
C ASP A 82 -4.22 12.94 10.33
N ARG A 83 -4.45 12.18 11.40
CA ARG A 83 -5.73 12.15 12.12
C ARG A 83 -6.04 13.50 12.78
N ASN A 84 -5.05 14.11 13.42
CA ASN A 84 -5.18 15.43 14.04
C ASN A 84 -5.40 16.53 12.99
N ARG A 85 -4.67 16.48 11.86
CA ARG A 85 -4.78 17.48 10.78
C ARG A 85 -6.09 17.40 10.02
N LEU A 86 -6.57 16.20 9.68
CA LEU A 86 -7.79 16.00 8.88
C LEU A 86 -9.06 16.01 9.72
N GLY A 87 -8.94 15.80 11.03
CA GLY A 87 -10.04 15.50 11.92
C GLY A 87 -10.47 14.03 11.82
N GLU A 88 -10.93 13.48 12.95
CA GLU A 88 -11.22 12.06 13.11
C GLU A 88 -12.27 11.53 12.10
N LYS A 89 -13.32 12.30 11.83
CA LYS A 89 -14.39 11.93 10.90
C LYS A 89 -13.89 11.76 9.47
N ARG A 90 -13.13 12.74 8.95
CA ARG A 90 -12.57 12.69 7.58
C ARG A 90 -11.48 11.64 7.45
N TRP A 91 -10.65 11.48 8.49
CA TRP A 91 -9.63 10.44 8.55
C TRP A 91 -10.25 9.04 8.46
N LYS A 92 -11.31 8.78 9.25
CA LYS A 92 -12.03 7.49 9.24
C LYS A 92 -12.67 7.20 7.89
N GLN A 93 -13.29 8.20 7.26
CA GLN A 93 -13.87 8.06 5.92
C GLN A 93 -12.82 7.68 4.87
N ARG A 94 -11.68 8.38 4.83
CA ARG A 94 -10.58 8.05 3.90
C ARG A 94 -10.05 6.64 4.11
N LYS A 95 -9.82 6.24 5.37
CA LYS A 95 -9.36 4.89 5.69
C LYS A 95 -10.37 3.81 5.34
N MET A 96 -11.66 4.10 5.48
CA MET A 96 -12.73 3.19 5.04
C MET A 96 -12.74 3.03 3.52
N THR A 97 -12.61 4.13 2.76
CA THR A 97 -12.49 4.07 1.30
C THR A 97 -11.26 3.26 0.87
N GLU A 98 -10.09 3.48 1.48
CA GLU A 98 -8.89 2.69 1.22
C GLU A 98 -9.12 1.19 1.47
N ALA A 99 -9.73 0.84 2.61
CA ALA A 99 -10.01 -0.55 2.96
C ALA A 99 -10.99 -1.23 1.98
N ILE A 100 -12.04 -0.51 1.56
CA ILE A 100 -13.01 -1.03 0.59
C ILE A 100 -12.34 -1.29 -0.75
N ILE A 101 -11.57 -0.33 -1.27
CA ILE A 101 -10.87 -0.47 -2.55
C ILE A 101 -9.91 -1.66 -2.50
N MET A 102 -9.09 -1.76 -1.43
CA MET A 102 -8.16 -2.89 -1.26
C MET A 102 -8.89 -4.22 -1.15
N SER A 103 -10.03 -4.27 -0.45
CA SER A 103 -10.83 -5.49 -0.31
C SER A 103 -11.42 -5.94 -1.65
N VAL A 104 -11.98 -5.01 -2.45
CA VAL A 104 -12.52 -5.31 -3.78
C VAL A 104 -11.41 -5.85 -4.70
N ILE A 105 -10.24 -5.19 -4.74
CA ILE A 105 -9.10 -5.65 -5.53
C ILE A 105 -8.64 -7.05 -5.08
N SER A 106 -8.57 -7.29 -3.76
CA SER A 106 -8.15 -8.59 -3.22
C SER A 106 -9.11 -9.70 -3.60
N ILE A 107 -10.42 -9.45 -3.56
CA ILE A 107 -11.46 -10.41 -3.97
C ILE A 107 -11.33 -10.71 -5.46
N LEU A 108 -11.21 -9.68 -6.32
CA LEU A 108 -11.07 -9.86 -7.77
C LEU A 108 -9.84 -10.70 -8.13
N ILE A 109 -8.71 -10.44 -7.46
CA ILE A 109 -7.48 -11.24 -7.64
C ILE A 109 -7.71 -12.67 -7.16
N THR A 110 -8.31 -12.86 -5.98
CA THR A 110 -8.59 -14.20 -5.43
C THR A 110 -9.48 -15.02 -6.38
N VAL A 111 -10.59 -14.45 -6.85
CA VAL A 111 -11.48 -15.12 -7.81
C VAL A 111 -10.72 -15.46 -9.09
N SER A 112 -9.90 -14.53 -9.59
CA SER A 112 -9.08 -14.79 -10.78
C SER A 112 -8.12 -15.97 -10.57
N VAL A 113 -7.50 -16.07 -9.38
CA VAL A 113 -6.60 -17.17 -8.98
C VAL A 113 -7.28 -18.53 -9.00
N PHE A 114 -8.51 -18.62 -8.47
CA PHE A 114 -9.23 -19.89 -8.36
C PHE A 114 -9.98 -20.29 -9.63
N VAL A 115 -10.40 -19.32 -10.45
CA VAL A 115 -11.20 -19.58 -11.67
C VAL A 115 -10.32 -19.85 -12.89
N LYS A 116 -9.13 -19.22 -12.99
CA LYS A 116 -8.21 -19.47 -14.09
C LYS A 116 -7.24 -20.59 -13.73
N ASP A 117 -7.14 -21.61 -14.57
CA ASP A 117 -6.04 -22.58 -14.50
C ASP A 117 -4.75 -21.89 -15.00
N PHE A 118 -3.96 -21.35 -14.07
CA PHE A 118 -2.69 -20.70 -14.40
C PHE A 118 -1.65 -21.65 -15.01
N ASN A 119 -1.90 -22.97 -15.03
CA ASN A 119 -1.04 -23.93 -15.72
C ASN A 119 -1.10 -23.80 -17.25
N SER A 120 -2.19 -23.27 -17.82
CA SER A 120 -2.34 -23.10 -19.27
C SER A 120 -2.12 -21.66 -19.75
N VAL A 121 -2.04 -20.71 -18.82
CA VAL A 121 -1.81 -19.30 -19.15
C VAL A 121 -0.31 -19.09 -19.22
N ARG A 122 0.26 -19.18 -20.44
CA ARG A 122 1.47 -18.41 -20.71
C ARG A 122 1.17 -16.97 -20.34
N LEU A 123 1.79 -16.47 -19.28
CA LEU A 123 1.83 -15.04 -19.01
C LEU A 123 2.75 -14.40 -20.06
N ASP A 124 2.34 -14.48 -21.33
CA ASP A 124 2.82 -13.64 -22.42
C ASP A 124 2.24 -12.23 -22.24
N PHE A 125 2.15 -11.75 -20.99
CA PHE A 125 2.00 -10.34 -20.74
C PHE A 125 3.29 -9.74 -21.27
N PRO A 126 3.28 -8.95 -22.36
CA PRO A 126 4.36 -8.02 -22.53
C PRO A 126 4.43 -7.29 -21.20
N ILE A 127 5.63 -7.25 -20.61
CA ILE A 127 5.92 -6.46 -19.41
C ILE A 127 5.64 -5.01 -19.80
N SER A 128 4.37 -4.66 -19.90
CA SER A 128 3.87 -3.32 -19.80
C SER A 128 4.01 -3.05 -18.31
N ALA A 129 5.26 -2.90 -17.86
CA ALA A 129 5.56 -2.35 -16.55
C ALA A 129 4.97 -0.93 -16.43
N PHE A 130 4.53 -0.33 -17.55
CA PHE A 130 3.91 0.97 -17.65
C PHE A 130 2.80 1.26 -16.62
N PRO A 131 1.75 0.42 -16.40
CA PRO A 131 0.75 0.71 -15.39
C PRO A 131 1.32 0.62 -13.96
N PHE A 132 2.24 -0.29 -13.70
CA PHE A 132 2.90 -0.43 -12.40
C PHE A 132 3.82 0.77 -12.11
N ILE A 133 4.71 1.10 -13.06
CA ILE A 133 5.64 2.24 -13.00
C ILE A 133 4.85 3.55 -12.93
N GLY A 134 3.79 3.70 -13.72
CA GLY A 134 2.92 4.88 -13.71
C GLY A 134 2.24 5.08 -12.37
N ALA A 135 1.63 4.03 -11.80
CA ALA A 135 1.04 4.09 -10.47
C ALA A 135 2.10 4.40 -9.39
N TRP A 136 3.29 3.81 -9.50
CA TRP A 136 4.39 4.03 -8.56
C TRP A 136 4.93 5.47 -8.61
N ILE A 137 5.15 6.03 -9.81
CA ILE A 137 5.57 7.42 -10.00
C ILE A 137 4.48 8.37 -9.51
N GLY A 138 3.23 8.14 -9.89
CA GLY A 138 2.09 8.97 -9.47
C GLY A 138 1.92 9.03 -7.95
N TYR A 139 2.07 7.89 -7.27
CA TYR A 139 2.07 7.83 -5.80
C TYR A 139 3.21 8.67 -5.19
N ASN A 140 4.43 8.54 -5.72
CA ASN A 140 5.58 9.31 -5.24
C ASN A 140 5.39 10.83 -5.39
N ILE A 141 4.95 11.27 -6.57
CA ILE A 141 4.67 12.68 -6.85
C ILE A 141 3.58 13.19 -5.89
N GLY A 142 2.49 12.43 -5.73
CA GLY A 142 1.40 12.79 -4.83
C GLY A 142 1.85 12.97 -3.38
N GLU A 143 2.68 12.06 -2.86
CA GLU A 143 3.21 12.16 -1.49
C GLU A 143 4.20 13.33 -1.34
N ILE A 144 5.04 13.60 -2.33
CA ILE A 144 5.94 14.78 -2.32
C ILE A 144 5.14 16.08 -2.29
N ILE A 145 4.11 16.22 -3.12
CA ILE A 145 3.25 17.41 -3.14
C ILE A 145 2.53 17.57 -1.80
N ARG A 146 1.99 16.48 -1.22
CA ARG A 146 1.32 16.52 0.09
C ARG A 146 2.29 16.90 1.22
N MET A 147 3.55 16.50 1.13
CA MET A 147 4.59 16.92 2.07
C MET A 147 4.99 18.38 1.91
N ASN A 148 5.05 18.90 0.68
CA ASN A 148 5.37 20.31 0.44
C ASN A 148 4.24 21.25 0.90
N ASN A 149 2.99 20.79 0.81
CA ASN A 149 1.80 21.51 1.29
C ASN A 149 1.51 21.32 2.80
N LEU A 150 2.49 20.88 3.60
CA LEU A 150 2.48 20.86 5.07
C LEU A 150 3.18 22.08 5.62
#